data_AF-A0A956APJ9-F1
#
_entry.id   AF-A0A956APJ9-F1
#
_cell.length_a   1.000
_cell.length_b   1.000
_cell.length_c   1.000
_cell.angle_alpha   90.00
_cell.angle_beta   90.00
_cell.angle_gamma   90.00
#
_symmetry.space_group_name_H-M   'P 1'
#
loop_
_entity.id
_entity.type
_entity.pdbx_description
1 polymer ?
#
loop_
_entity_poly.entity_id
_entity_poly.type
_entity_poly.pdbx_seq_one_letter_code
_entity_poly.pdbx_strand_id
1 'polypeptide(L)'
;MDLAPRSRLALMVLVVTAVPSAWGLETALRTAFFPADFEELRMLLSASMTTVARAMLVLTAALLAPSYFLMRRLARARLRALPALRPELRAGARVLAFLGASSLLQLPGVVVTFSFMFGAALRPVAASVGLGTAGLLVLAALTLRDAAREGAHEPPKNP
;
A
#
# COMPACT_ATOMS: atom_id res chain seq x y z
N MET A 1 2.44 -16.82 -13.39
CA MET A 1 2.03 -17.13 -12.01
C MET A 1 0.52 -17.03 -11.99
N ASP A 2 -0.16 -18.16 -12.07
CA ASP A 2 -1.61 -18.20 -12.04
C ASP A 2 -2.05 -18.11 -10.58
N LEU A 3 -2.60 -16.95 -10.22
CA LEU A 3 -3.10 -16.68 -8.87
C LEU A 3 -4.61 -16.86 -8.88
N ALA A 4 -5.07 -17.86 -8.13
CA ALA A 4 -6.49 -18.05 -7.85
C ALA A 4 -7.11 -16.74 -7.31
N PRO A 5 -8.40 -16.46 -7.60
CA PRO A 5 -9.06 -15.22 -7.17
C PRO A 5 -8.90 -14.94 -5.66
N ARG A 6 -9.01 -15.98 -4.83
CA ARG A 6 -8.82 -15.89 -3.38
C ARG A 6 -7.40 -15.45 -3.00
N SER A 7 -6.39 -16.00 -3.66
CA SER A 7 -4.98 -15.64 -3.42
C SER A 7 -4.70 -14.19 -3.81
N ARG A 8 -5.32 -13.69 -4.89
CA ARG A 8 -5.21 -12.27 -5.29
C ARG A 8 -5.79 -11.33 -4.24
N LEU A 9 -6.99 -11.64 -3.74
CA LEU A 9 -7.62 -10.86 -2.68
C LEU A 9 -6.75 -10.87 -1.41
N ALA A 10 -6.27 -12.04 -0.99
CA ALA A 10 -5.42 -12.18 0.18
C ALA A 10 -4.13 -11.33 0.06
N LEU A 11 -3.47 -11.35 -1.10
CA LEU A 11 -2.29 -10.51 -1.35
C LEU A 11 -2.61 -9.02 -1.28
N MET A 12 -3.73 -8.58 -1.85
CA MET A 12 -4.12 -7.16 -1.78
C MET A 12 -4.46 -6.72 -0.36
N VAL A 13 -5.19 -7.55 0.39
CA VAL A 13 -5.48 -7.29 1.80
C VAL A 13 -4.17 -7.15 2.57
N LEU A 14 -3.25 -8.12 2.42
CA LEU A 14 -1.94 -8.08 3.07
C LEU A 14 -1.21 -6.76 2.81
N VAL A 15 -1.13 -6.34 1.54
CA VAL A 15 -0.45 -5.11 1.10
C VAL A 15 -1.11 -3.85 1.67
N VAL A 16 -2.44 -3.79 1.67
CA VAL A 16 -3.21 -2.66 2.21
C VAL A 16 -3.04 -2.56 3.73
N THR A 17 -3.05 -3.70 4.42
CA THR A 17 -2.99 -3.74 5.89
C THR A 17 -1.58 -3.72 6.45
N ALA A 18 -0.54 -3.91 5.63
CA ALA A 18 0.84 -4.04 6.10
C ALA A 18 1.28 -2.88 7.00
N VAL A 19 1.14 -1.64 6.52
CA VAL A 19 1.53 -0.43 7.26
C VAL A 19 0.68 -0.21 8.53
N PRO A 20 -0.67 -0.22 8.49
CA PRO A 20 -1.44 -0.01 9.72
C PRO A 20 -1.26 -1.14 10.73
N SER A 21 -1.09 -2.39 10.30
CA SER A 21 -0.79 -3.51 11.20
C SER A 21 0.59 -3.37 11.83
N ALA A 22 1.61 -2.99 11.06
CA ALA A 22 2.96 -2.73 11.57
C ALA A 22 2.95 -1.59 12.59
N TRP A 23 2.25 -0.48 12.28
CA TRP A 23 2.10 0.65 13.18
C TRP A 23 1.39 0.27 14.49
N GLY A 24 0.32 -0.52 14.41
CA GLY A 24 -0.41 -1.01 15.58
C GLY A 24 0.46 -1.92 16.45
N LEU A 25 1.18 -2.86 15.84
CA LEU A 25 2.09 -3.76 16.53
C LEU A 25 3.25 -2.99 17.19
N GLU A 26 3.88 -2.08 16.45
CA GLU A 26 4.94 -1.20 16.96
C GLU A 26 4.44 -0.40 18.18
N THR A 27 3.23 0.18 18.08
CA THR A 27 2.63 0.93 19.19
C THR A 27 2.44 0.05 20.43
N ALA A 28 1.95 -1.17 20.26
CA ALA A 28 1.74 -2.12 21.36
C ALA A 28 3.06 -2.58 22.00
N LEU A 29 4.06 -2.91 21.18
CA LEU A 29 5.40 -3.28 21.66
C LEU A 29 6.04 -2.12 22.40
N ARG A 30 5.88 -0.90 21.90
CA ARG A 30 6.40 0.31 22.54
C ARG A 30 5.80 0.49 23.94
N THR A 31 4.49 0.37 24.07
CA THR A 31 3.84 0.48 25.39
C THR A 31 4.26 -0.59 26.38
N ALA A 32 4.69 -1.77 25.89
CA ALA A 32 5.09 -2.88 26.75
C ALA A 32 6.57 -2.86 27.14
N PHE A 33 7.46 -2.39 26.28
CA PHE A 33 8.90 -2.63 26.41
C PHE A 33 9.78 -1.38 26.52
N PHE A 34 9.27 -0.16 26.30
CA PHE A 34 10.14 1.00 26.24
C PHE A 34 10.42 1.58 27.64
N PRO A 35 11.71 1.73 28.03
CA PRO A 35 12.09 2.30 29.31
C PRO A 35 11.88 3.81 29.34
N ALA A 36 11.79 4.39 30.54
CA ALA A 36 11.54 5.82 30.75
C ALA A 36 12.60 6.73 30.08
N ASP A 37 13.87 6.32 30.09
CA ASP A 37 14.97 7.07 29.47
C ASP A 37 14.78 7.26 27.96
N PHE A 38 14.06 6.35 27.30
CA PHE A 38 13.75 6.47 25.88
C PHE A 38 12.72 7.58 25.63
N GLU A 39 11.86 7.89 26.60
CA GLU A 39 10.87 8.95 26.47
C GLU A 39 11.53 10.34 26.47
N GLU A 40 12.64 10.52 27.18
CA GLU A 40 13.42 11.76 27.14
C GLU A 40 14.00 12.02 25.75
N LEU A 41 14.60 10.99 25.12
CA LEU A 41 15.11 11.08 23.75
C LEU A 41 13.99 11.41 22.75
N ARG A 42 12.80 10.83 22.93
CA ARG A 42 11.64 11.10 22.09
C ARG A 42 11.13 12.52 22.26
N MET A 43 11.11 13.05 23.47
CA MET A 43 10.73 14.44 23.72
C MET A 43 11.69 15.40 23.03
N LEU A 44 13.00 15.11 23.05
CA LEU A 44 14.02 15.90 22.34
C LEU A 44 13.82 15.87 20.82
N LEU A 45 13.47 14.71 20.25
CA LEU A 45 13.28 14.54 18.80
C LEU A 45 11.86 14.87 18.32
N SER A 46 10.90 15.06 19.22
CA SER A 46 9.47 15.14 18.86
C SER A 46 9.17 16.21 17.82
N ALA A 47 9.77 17.41 17.96
CA ALA A 47 9.53 18.51 17.04
C ALA A 47 10.06 18.23 15.62
N SER A 48 11.26 17.67 15.51
CA SER A 48 11.85 17.34 14.22
C SER A 48 11.10 16.17 13.56
N MET A 49 10.81 15.11 14.32
CA MET A 49 10.06 13.95 13.83
C MET A 49 8.62 14.30 13.45
N THR A 50 7.97 15.21 14.16
CA THR A 50 6.64 15.72 13.78
C THR A 50 6.68 16.47 12.46
N THR A 51 7.74 17.25 12.21
CA THR A 51 7.93 17.94 10.92
C THR A 51 8.12 16.94 9.79
N VAL A 52 8.93 15.90 10.01
CA VAL A 52 9.08 14.79 9.05
C VAL A 52 7.73 14.11 8.78
N ALA A 53 6.95 13.78 9.81
CA ALA A 53 5.65 13.14 9.65
C ALA A 53 4.66 14.02 8.83
N ARG A 54 4.68 15.34 9.02
CA ARG A 54 3.87 16.27 8.20
C ARG A 54 4.34 16.32 6.75
N ALA A 55 5.66 16.35 6.52
CA ALA A 55 6.22 16.31 5.17
C ALA A 55 5.82 15.00 4.46
N MET A 56 5.88 13.87 5.16
CA MET A 56 5.46 12.57 4.63
C MET A 56 3.96 12.49 4.37
N LEU A 57 3.11 13.15 5.17
CA LEU A 57 1.68 13.26 4.87
C LEU A 57 1.44 13.99 3.54
N VAL A 58 2.09 15.14 3.34
CA VAL A 58 1.99 15.90 2.08
C VAL A 58 2.53 15.07 0.90
N LEU A 59 3.67 14.40 1.09
CA LEU A 59 4.25 13.52 0.07
C LEU A 59 3.31 12.34 -0.26
N THR A 60 2.69 11.73 0.75
CA THR A 60 1.71 10.64 0.55
C THR A 60 0.56 11.12 -0.33
N ALA A 61 0.00 12.31 -0.03
CA ALA A 61 -1.05 12.92 -0.83
C ALA A 61 -0.60 13.16 -2.28
N ALA A 62 0.60 13.72 -2.45
CA ALA A 62 1.19 14.00 -3.76
C ALA A 62 1.47 12.73 -4.58
N LEU A 63 1.76 11.60 -3.92
CA LEU A 63 2.05 10.31 -4.56
C LEU A 63 0.81 9.50 -4.94
N LEU A 64 -0.41 9.86 -4.50
CA LEU A 64 -1.63 9.14 -4.86
C LEU A 64 -1.83 9.07 -6.38
N ALA A 65 -1.79 10.22 -7.06
CA ALA A 65 -1.97 10.29 -8.51
C ALA A 65 -0.82 9.61 -9.27
N PRO A 66 0.47 9.89 -9.00
CA PRO A 66 1.61 9.16 -9.58
C PRO A 66 1.50 7.64 -9.43
N SER A 67 1.08 7.15 -8.26
CA SER A 67 0.93 5.71 -8.01
C SER A 67 -0.15 5.09 -8.90
N TYR A 68 -1.27 5.77 -9.07
CA TYR A 68 -2.31 5.35 -10.03
C TYR A 68 -1.79 5.32 -11.48
N PHE A 69 -1.09 6.38 -11.92
CA PHE A 69 -0.52 6.44 -13.27
C PHE A 69 0.54 5.36 -13.49
N LEU A 70 1.39 5.13 -12.50
CA LEU A 70 2.41 4.07 -12.52
C LEU A 70 1.74 2.69 -12.63
N MET A 71 0.73 2.41 -11.80
CA MET A 71 -0.04 1.16 -11.85
C MET A 71 -0.60 0.93 -13.26
N ARG A 72 -1.23 1.95 -13.86
CA ARG A 72 -1.76 1.85 -15.22
C ARG A 72 -0.68 1.64 -16.26
N ARG A 73 0.46 2.33 -16.14
CA ARG A 73 1.58 2.22 -17.07
C ARG A 73 2.19 0.82 -17.01
N LEU A 74 2.45 0.29 -15.81
CA LEU A 74 2.97 -1.06 -15.59
C LEU A 74 2.00 -2.12 -16.10
N ALA A 75 0.71 -1.98 -15.79
CA ALA A 75 -0.32 -2.90 -16.28
C ALA A 75 -0.37 -2.91 -17.81
N ARG A 76 -0.43 -1.73 -18.47
CA ARG A 76 -0.44 -1.63 -19.94
C ARG A 76 0.81 -2.25 -20.56
N ALA A 77 1.98 -1.95 -20.02
CA ALA A 77 3.24 -2.49 -20.52
C ALA A 77 3.27 -4.02 -20.46
N ARG A 78 2.82 -4.60 -19.34
CA ARG A 78 2.76 -6.06 -19.17
C ARG A 78 1.68 -6.72 -20.03
N LEU A 79 0.51 -6.10 -20.16
CA LEU A 79 -0.61 -6.64 -20.94
C LEU A 79 -0.34 -6.64 -22.45
N ARG A 80 0.50 -5.73 -22.97
CA ARG A 80 0.93 -5.73 -24.38
C ARG A 80 1.75 -6.97 -24.76
N ALA A 81 2.46 -7.56 -23.79
CA ALA A 81 3.28 -8.74 -24.00
C ALA A 81 2.49 -10.06 -23.84
N LEU A 82 1.20 -10.00 -23.51
CA LEU A 82 0.40 -11.19 -23.18
C LEU A 82 -0.72 -11.42 -24.19
N PRO A 83 -0.92 -12.68 -24.65
CA PRO A 83 -2.01 -13.03 -25.55
C PRO A 83 -3.38 -12.78 -24.88
N ALA A 84 -4.36 -12.31 -25.67
CA ALA A 84 -5.70 -11.95 -25.18
C ALA A 84 -6.48 -13.15 -24.61
N LEU A 85 -6.21 -14.37 -25.10
CA LEU A 85 -6.90 -15.61 -24.74
C LEU A 85 -6.46 -16.21 -23.39
N ARG A 86 -5.65 -15.49 -22.59
CA ARG A 86 -5.17 -15.97 -21.28
C ARG A 86 -5.58 -15.00 -20.16
N PRO A 87 -6.86 -15.00 -19.73
CA PRO A 87 -7.38 -14.04 -18.75
C PRO A 87 -6.69 -14.15 -17.38
N GLU A 88 -6.27 -15.34 -16.98
CA GLU A 88 -5.58 -15.56 -15.69
C GLU A 88 -4.22 -14.86 -15.62
N LEU A 89 -3.40 -14.97 -16.68
CA LEU A 89 -2.10 -14.31 -16.76
C LEU A 89 -2.23 -12.78 -16.78
N ARG A 90 -3.27 -12.27 -17.45
CA ARG A 90 -3.55 -10.84 -17.52
C ARG A 90 -3.99 -10.28 -16.17
N ALA A 91 -4.82 -11.04 -15.44
CA ALA A 91 -5.16 -10.70 -14.06
C ALA A 91 -3.91 -10.71 -13.14
N GLY A 92 -3.03 -11.71 -13.27
CA GLY A 92 -1.76 -11.75 -12.54
C GLY A 92 -0.86 -10.55 -12.84
N ALA A 93 -0.77 -10.13 -14.11
CA ALA A 93 -0.01 -8.95 -14.51
C ALA A 93 -0.55 -7.66 -13.88
N ARG A 94 -1.87 -7.52 -13.74
CA ARG A 94 -2.50 -6.37 -13.04
C ARG A 94 -2.18 -6.38 -11.55
N VAL A 95 -2.20 -7.55 -10.90
CA VAL A 95 -1.79 -7.69 -9.49
C VAL A 95 -0.32 -7.30 -9.30
N LEU A 96 0.58 -7.75 -10.18
CA LEU A 96 2.00 -7.36 -10.13
C LEU A 96 2.18 -5.85 -10.34
N ALA A 97 1.41 -5.23 -11.23
CA ALA A 97 1.43 -3.78 -11.43
C ALA A 97 0.94 -3.03 -10.18
N PHE A 98 -0.10 -3.53 -9.51
CA PHE A 98 -0.55 -3.01 -8.22
C PHE A 98 0.54 -3.12 -7.15
N LEU A 99 1.18 -4.29 -7.01
CA LEU A 99 2.27 -4.49 -6.05
C LEU A 99 3.39 -3.48 -6.28
N GLY A 100 3.86 -3.33 -7.53
CA GLY A 100 4.90 -2.36 -7.86
C GLY A 100 4.50 -0.90 -7.58
N ALA A 101 3.25 -0.53 -7.87
CA ALA A 101 2.75 0.82 -7.60
C ALA A 101 2.51 1.08 -6.11
N SER A 102 2.08 0.07 -5.35
CA SER A 102 1.82 0.19 -3.91
C SER A 102 3.06 0.56 -3.12
N SER A 103 4.25 0.13 -3.57
CA SER A 103 5.52 0.47 -2.94
C SER A 103 5.75 1.99 -2.85
N LEU A 104 5.28 2.78 -3.82
CA LEU A 104 5.40 4.24 -3.76
C LEU A 104 4.61 4.85 -2.60
N LEU A 105 3.42 4.32 -2.29
CA LEU A 105 2.61 4.80 -1.16
C LEU A 105 3.05 4.22 0.17
N GLN A 106 3.70 3.05 0.18
CA GLN A 106 4.19 2.43 1.40
C GLN A 106 5.46 3.09 1.94
N LEU A 107 6.34 3.60 1.07
CA LEU A 107 7.60 4.23 1.50
C LEU A 107 7.40 5.39 2.49
N PRO A 108 6.54 6.40 2.21
CA PRO A 108 6.22 7.43 3.20
C PRO A 108 5.63 6.84 4.49
N GLY A 109 4.81 5.80 4.38
CA GLY A 109 4.22 5.10 5.52
C GLY A 109 5.28 4.53 6.47
N VAL A 110 6.31 3.87 5.93
CA VAL A 110 7.45 3.33 6.71
C VAL A 110 8.23 4.44 7.42
N VAL A 111 8.48 5.56 6.72
CA VAL A 111 9.17 6.72 7.33
C VAL A 111 8.32 7.34 8.44
N VAL A 112 7.01 7.36 8.27
CA VAL A 112 6.07 7.89 9.27
C VAL A 112 5.98 7.01 10.51
N THR A 113 5.90 5.69 10.35
CA THR A 113 5.93 4.75 11.48
C THR A 113 7.25 4.86 12.22
N PHE A 114 8.38 4.90 11.51
CA PHE A 114 9.67 5.15 12.12
C PHE A 114 9.71 6.49 12.87
N SER A 115 9.23 7.57 12.26
CA SER A 115 9.19 8.89 12.91
C SER A 115 8.33 8.86 14.19
N PHE A 116 7.26 8.06 14.21
CA PHE A 116 6.42 7.86 15.40
C PHE A 116 7.15 7.14 16.52
N MET A 117 8.00 6.16 16.21
CA MET A 117 8.90 5.53 17.21
C MET A 117 9.75 6.58 17.93
N PHE A 118 10.24 7.59 17.21
CA PHE A 118 11.07 8.68 17.73
C PHE A 118 10.27 9.90 18.25
N GLY A 119 8.96 9.75 18.51
CA GLY A 119 8.19 10.78 19.20
C GLY A 119 7.46 11.77 18.30
N ALA A 120 7.28 11.49 17.01
CA ALA A 120 6.37 12.28 16.17
C ALA A 120 4.95 12.31 16.75
N ALA A 121 4.27 13.44 16.57
CA ALA A 121 2.88 13.59 17.02
C ALA A 121 1.95 12.56 16.36
N LEU A 122 1.01 12.04 17.13
CA LEU A 122 0.06 11.01 16.67
C LEU A 122 -0.80 11.46 15.48
N ARG A 123 -1.27 12.71 15.49
CA ARG A 123 -2.20 13.25 14.47
C ARG A 123 -1.66 13.15 13.03
N PRO A 124 -0.48 13.72 12.69
CA PRO A 124 0.07 13.61 11.33
C PRO A 124 0.42 12.17 10.94
N VAL A 125 0.86 11.34 11.90
CA VAL A 125 1.15 9.92 11.69
C VAL A 125 -0.11 9.17 11.29
N ALA A 126 -1.16 9.26 12.10
CA ALA A 126 -2.45 8.61 11.84
C ALA A 126 -3.09 9.11 10.53
N ALA A 127 -2.99 10.40 10.23
CA ALA A 127 -3.47 10.97 8.98
C ALA A 127 -2.71 10.40 7.76
N SER A 128 -1.39 10.26 7.86
CA SER A 128 -0.57 9.72 6.76
C SER A 128 -0.82 8.23 6.55
N VAL A 129 -0.90 7.44 7.63
CA VAL A 129 -1.26 6.02 7.57
C VAL A 129 -2.65 5.85 6.97
N GLY A 130 -3.65 6.60 7.47
CA GLY A 130 -5.02 6.55 6.99
C GLY A 130 -5.14 6.92 5.50
N LEU A 131 -4.46 7.99 5.07
CA LEU A 131 -4.45 8.42 3.67
C LEU A 131 -3.77 7.39 2.76
N GLY A 132 -2.63 6.85 3.19
CA GLY A 132 -1.91 5.79 2.46
C GLY A 132 -2.77 4.53 2.31
N THR A 133 -3.40 4.07 3.40
CA THR A 133 -4.31 2.92 3.39
C THR A 133 -5.52 3.16 2.48
N ALA A 134 -6.15 4.33 2.54
CA ALA A 134 -7.26 4.68 1.65
C ALA A 134 -6.83 4.68 0.18
N GLY A 135 -5.66 5.25 -0.14
CA GLY A 135 -5.09 5.22 -1.48
C GLY A 135 -4.86 3.79 -1.98
N LEU A 136 -4.26 2.94 -1.15
CA LEU A 136 -4.03 1.53 -1.48
C LEU A 136 -5.34 0.75 -1.66
N LEU A 137 -6.36 1.01 -0.84
CA LEU A 137 -7.70 0.42 -1.00
C LEU A 137 -8.31 0.79 -2.35
N VAL A 138 -8.23 2.05 -2.76
CA VAL A 138 -8.73 2.50 -4.07
C VAL A 138 -7.97 1.80 -5.20
N LEU A 139 -6.64 1.73 -5.14
CA LEU A 139 -5.84 1.04 -6.15
C LEU A 139 -6.14 -0.46 -6.22
N ALA A 140 -6.30 -1.12 -5.07
CA ALA A 140 -6.68 -2.52 -4.98
C ALA A 140 -8.07 -2.76 -5.58
N ALA A 141 -9.06 -1.96 -5.19
CA ALA A 141 -10.44 -2.06 -5.70
C ALA A 141 -10.49 -1.86 -7.23
N LEU A 142 -9.76 -0.87 -7.74
CA LEU A 142 -9.63 -0.65 -9.18
C LEU A 142 -9.00 -1.86 -9.86
N THR A 143 -7.92 -2.41 -9.31
CA THR A 143 -7.21 -3.58 -9.85
C THR A 143 -8.10 -4.82 -9.88
N LEU A 144 -8.87 -5.09 -8.81
CA LEU A 144 -9.81 -6.21 -8.75
C LEU A 144 -10.94 -6.06 -9.76
N ARG A 145 -11.55 -4.86 -9.84
CA ARG A 145 -12.59 -4.55 -10.83
C ARG A 145 -12.08 -4.79 -12.25
N ASP A 146 -10.87 -4.34 -12.51
CA ASP A 146 -10.18 -4.43 -13.78
C ASP A 146 -9.82 -5.88 -14.14
N ALA A 147 -9.40 -6.70 -13.16
CA ALA A 147 -9.14 -8.12 -13.35
C ALA A 147 -10.43 -8.95 -13.53
N ALA A 148 -11.52 -8.60 -12.84
CA ALA A 148 -12.81 -9.28 -12.95
C ALA A 148 -13.42 -9.13 -14.36
N ARG A 149 -13.25 -7.95 -14.99
CA ARG A 149 -13.71 -7.69 -16.36
C ARG A 149 -13.04 -8.59 -17.41
N GLU A 150 -11.80 -9.02 -17.17
CA GLU A 150 -11.10 -9.94 -18.08
C GLU A 150 -11.61 -11.38 -17.97
N GLY A 151 -12.08 -11.81 -16.80
CA GLY A 151 -12.65 -13.15 -16.60
C GLY A 151 -14.05 -13.33 -17.19
N ALA A 152 -14.81 -12.25 -17.37
CA ALA A 152 -16.16 -12.30 -17.94
C ALA A 152 -16.20 -12.55 -19.46
N HIS A 153 -15.05 -12.55 -20.14
CA HIS A 153 -14.93 -12.78 -21.60
C HIS A 153 -14.59 -14.24 -21.96
N GLU A 154 -14.91 -15.21 -21.08
CA GLU A 154 -14.80 -16.63 -21.48
C GLU A 154 -15.70 -16.89 -22.70
N PRO A 155 -15.14 -17.35 -23.83
CA PRO A 155 -15.95 -17.74 -24.98
C PRO A 155 -16.87 -18.90 -24.59
N PRO A 156 -18.07 -19.01 -25.20
CA PRO A 156 -18.97 -20.10 -24.94
C PRO A 156 -18.23 -21.43 -25.12
N LYS A 157 -18.34 -22.32 -24.12
CA LYS A 157 -17.87 -23.70 -24.25
C LYS A 157 -18.67 -24.32 -25.38
N ASN A 158 -18.04 -24.50 -26.54
CA ASN A 158 -18.67 -25.28 -27.61
C ASN A 158 -18.88 -26.71 -27.07
N PRO A 159 -20.11 -27.24 -27.15
CA PRO A 159 -20.46 -28.58 -26.69
C PRO A 159 -19.75 -29.67 -27.49
#